data_AF-W2CM36-F1
#
_entry.id   AF-W2CM36-F1
#
_cell.length_a   1.000
_cell.length_b   1.000
_cell.length_c   1.000
_cell.angle_alpha   90.00
_cell.angle_beta   90.00
_cell.angle_gamma   90.00
#
_symmetry.space_group_name_H-M   'P 1'
#
loop_
_entity.id
_entity.type
_entity.pdbx_description
1 polymer ?
#
loop_
_entity_poly.entity_id
_entity_poly.type
_entity_poly.pdbx_seq_one_letter_code
_entity_poly.pdbx_strand_id
1 'polypeptide(L)'
;MATAAQAERPHSPIENRNLAAEKAAPEKKKTSPLTDQVDLTMTFAVDSLCRIIDPRHTLDEFWENLLSLYNGKDTVLPIAHLGDSHIQGGFYTNETMNLLRRTFGNAGRGWIAPYRPARENGPSDYRIFSQVKSWSVGRCTRPQSGTPWGLGGMGLQTDVATIDFTIAVNGADDDFTQVLMYRGEYARPMLPEGIRNARTAWGKDTYAPDLTVDSFFLPEAVRELRLQSVSRSEAPTSVTGASCYYGFSLFNGRPGVVYHAIGRNGATYSQYTSERFVRQLSLLEPAILIISLGTNESYGTHFSASDFITRVDRFVRLAQRYMPLTTIVLTTPAENYLAARTTVTRRAKGKKRRTTTTVTRGYTRNVHVGEAAEAILDYAAREGLACFDLYGMTGGAGSCERWQAEGLFSHDRVHYSASGYREQGRLLYKALVRSALDYQQRKRK
;
A
#
# COMPACT_ATOMS: atom_id res chain seq x y z
N MET A 1 -14.21 19.19 -27.15
CA MET A 1 -15.00 17.94 -27.23
C MET A 1 -14.20 16.94 -28.05
N ALA A 2 -13.55 15.98 -27.39
CA ALA A 2 -12.98 14.81 -28.03
C ALA A 2 -13.43 13.63 -27.16
N THR A 3 -14.35 12.84 -27.70
CA THR A 3 -14.91 11.64 -27.08
C THR A 3 -13.78 10.64 -26.83
N ALA A 4 -13.45 10.41 -25.57
CA ALA A 4 -12.62 9.29 -25.16
C ALA A 4 -13.39 8.01 -25.48
N ALA A 5 -12.96 7.28 -26.50
CA ALA A 5 -13.41 5.92 -26.74
C ALA A 5 -13.13 5.11 -25.47
N GLN A 6 -14.15 4.44 -24.94
CA GLN A 6 -14.00 3.41 -23.92
C GLN A 6 -13.11 2.32 -24.51
N ALA A 7 -11.83 2.36 -24.19
CA ALA A 7 -10.93 1.26 -24.43
C ALA A 7 -11.27 0.17 -23.41
N GLU A 8 -12.15 -0.76 -23.80
CA GLU A 8 -12.30 -2.02 -23.08
C GLU A 8 -10.92 -2.71 -23.04
N ARG A 9 -10.47 -3.08 -21.83
CA ARG A 9 -9.26 -3.87 -21.68
C ARG A 9 -9.51 -5.25 -22.31
N PRO A 10 -8.67 -5.74 -23.24
CA PRO A 10 -8.74 -7.14 -23.65
C PRO A 10 -8.52 -8.03 -22.43
N HIS A 11 -9.37 -9.06 -22.28
CA HIS A 11 -9.48 -9.99 -21.15
C HIS A 11 -8.15 -10.23 -20.40
N SER A 12 -8.11 -9.82 -19.12
CA SER A 12 -6.98 -10.12 -18.24
C SER A 12 -6.97 -11.63 -17.91
N PRO A 13 -5.81 -12.31 -17.86
CA PRO A 13 -5.71 -13.69 -17.37
C PRO A 13 -6.21 -13.88 -15.91
N ILE A 14 -6.51 -12.77 -15.23
CA ILE A 14 -7.09 -12.65 -13.89
C ILE A 14 -8.57 -13.09 -13.86
N GLU A 15 -9.24 -13.27 -15.02
CA GLU A 15 -10.61 -13.77 -15.13
C GLU A 15 -10.73 -15.27 -14.81
N ASN A 16 -10.57 -15.60 -13.54
CA ASN A 16 -11.23 -16.73 -12.90
C ASN A 16 -11.37 -16.46 -11.39
N ARG A 17 -11.73 -15.22 -11.03
CA ARG A 17 -12.09 -14.85 -9.65
C ARG A 17 -13.44 -15.41 -9.21
N ASN A 18 -14.23 -15.97 -10.15
CA ASN A 18 -15.55 -16.57 -9.92
C ASN A 18 -15.57 -18.10 -10.20
N LEU A 19 -14.64 -18.87 -9.63
CA LEU A 19 -14.90 -20.30 -9.45
C LEU A 19 -15.58 -20.47 -8.10
N ALA A 20 -16.88 -20.15 -8.09
CA ALA A 20 -17.75 -20.50 -6.99
C ALA A 20 -17.76 -22.02 -6.84
N ALA A 21 -17.25 -22.52 -5.72
CA ALA A 21 -17.85 -23.71 -5.16
C ALA A 21 -19.30 -23.32 -4.83
N GLU A 22 -20.29 -24.05 -5.36
CA GLU A 22 -21.69 -23.92 -4.94
C GLU A 22 -21.74 -23.99 -3.41
N LYS A 23 -21.89 -22.83 -2.77
CA LYS A 23 -22.13 -22.72 -1.33
C LYS A 23 -23.42 -21.96 -1.15
N ALA A 24 -24.27 -22.52 -0.29
CA ALA A 24 -25.57 -21.97 0.07
C ALA A 24 -25.47 -20.47 0.37
N ALA A 25 -26.46 -19.72 -0.14
CA ALA A 25 -26.58 -18.29 0.13
C ALA A 25 -26.51 -18.05 1.65
N PRO A 26 -25.64 -17.14 2.13
CA PRO A 26 -25.54 -16.86 3.55
C PRO A 26 -26.88 -16.29 4.04
N GLU A 27 -27.36 -16.81 5.18
CA GLU A 27 -28.52 -16.24 5.87
C GLU A 27 -28.30 -14.73 6.08
N LYS A 28 -29.29 -13.90 5.69
CA LYS A 28 -29.28 -12.45 5.92
C LYS A 28 -29.25 -12.18 7.42
N LYS A 29 -28.06 -12.06 8.01
CA LYS A 29 -27.89 -11.45 9.34
C LYS A 29 -28.50 -10.05 9.28
N LYS A 30 -29.36 -9.70 10.25
CA LYS A 30 -29.78 -8.32 10.48
C LYS A 30 -28.51 -7.48 10.66
N THR A 31 -28.10 -6.74 9.63
CA THR A 31 -26.95 -5.86 9.68
C THR A 31 -27.31 -4.63 10.51
N SER A 32 -26.66 -4.47 11.67
CA SER A 32 -26.76 -3.24 12.46
C SER A 32 -26.38 -2.04 11.60
N PRO A 33 -27.09 -0.90 11.65
CA PRO A 33 -26.86 0.24 10.77
C PRO A 33 -25.38 0.62 10.62
N LEU A 34 -24.94 0.89 9.40
CA LEU A 34 -23.58 1.31 9.12
C LEU A 34 -23.24 2.57 9.93
N THR A 35 -22.11 2.55 10.61
CA THR A 35 -21.64 3.65 11.46
C THR A 35 -20.15 3.88 11.25
N ASP A 36 -19.76 5.15 11.28
CA ASP A 36 -18.36 5.60 11.25
C ASP A 36 -17.74 5.67 12.67
N GLN A 37 -18.46 5.17 13.69
CA GLN A 37 -17.94 5.12 15.05
C GLN A 37 -16.78 4.13 15.14
N VAL A 38 -15.64 4.66 15.58
CA VAL A 38 -14.42 3.93 15.92
C VAL A 38 -13.81 4.57 17.16
N ASP A 39 -13.24 3.75 18.01
CA ASP A 39 -12.59 4.21 19.23
C ASP A 39 -11.23 4.83 18.90
N LEU A 40 -11.21 6.16 18.79
CA LEU A 40 -9.98 6.94 18.72
C LEU A 40 -9.47 7.20 20.13
N THR A 41 -8.22 6.83 20.42
CA THR A 41 -7.58 7.20 21.68
C THR A 41 -6.91 8.57 21.59
N MET A 42 -6.66 9.06 20.38
CA MET A 42 -6.02 10.35 20.12
C MET A 42 -6.97 11.50 20.46
N THR A 43 -6.63 12.34 21.44
CA THR A 43 -7.57 13.36 21.96
C THR A 43 -7.67 14.61 21.09
N PHE A 44 -6.72 14.78 20.17
CA PHE A 44 -6.59 15.97 19.35
C PHE A 44 -7.02 15.79 17.89
N ALA A 45 -7.67 14.66 17.57
CA ALA A 45 -8.30 14.46 16.28
C ALA A 45 -9.37 15.54 16.03
N VAL A 46 -9.37 16.12 14.84
CA VAL A 46 -10.41 17.09 14.43
C VAL A 46 -11.54 16.33 13.76
N ASP A 47 -12.52 15.86 14.55
CA ASP A 47 -13.61 14.99 14.05
C ASP A 47 -14.38 15.62 12.89
N SER A 48 -14.63 16.93 12.92
CA SER A 48 -15.36 17.64 11.86
C SER A 48 -14.72 17.50 10.48
N LEU A 49 -13.38 17.31 10.43
CA LEU A 49 -12.61 17.12 9.21
C LEU A 49 -12.55 15.66 8.74
N CYS A 50 -13.03 14.68 9.52
CA CYS A 50 -12.90 13.24 9.23
C CYS A 50 -13.78 12.76 8.07
N ARG A 51 -13.54 13.26 6.85
CA ARG A 51 -14.20 12.92 5.58
C ARG A 51 -13.17 12.93 4.45
N ILE A 52 -13.45 12.18 3.39
CA ILE A 52 -12.74 12.35 2.12
C ILE A 52 -13.27 13.61 1.43
N ILE A 53 -12.37 14.53 1.09
CA ILE A 53 -12.66 15.75 0.33
C ILE A 53 -12.76 15.37 -1.15
N ASP A 54 -13.96 15.40 -1.73
CA ASP A 54 -14.20 15.04 -3.13
C ASP A 54 -15.35 15.89 -3.71
N PRO A 55 -15.09 17.19 -3.98
CA PRO A 55 -16.13 18.13 -4.44
C PRO A 55 -16.66 17.79 -5.84
N ARG A 56 -15.93 16.98 -6.62
CA ARG A 56 -16.34 16.52 -7.95
C ARG A 56 -17.06 15.17 -7.93
N HIS A 57 -17.27 14.58 -6.75
CA HIS A 57 -17.98 13.31 -6.60
C HIS A 57 -17.37 12.17 -7.42
N THR A 58 -16.04 12.19 -7.58
CA THR A 58 -15.27 11.17 -8.32
C THR A 58 -15.31 9.79 -7.67
N LEU A 59 -15.72 9.70 -6.40
CA LEU A 59 -15.84 8.45 -5.65
C LEU A 59 -17.27 7.87 -5.60
N ASP A 60 -18.25 8.47 -6.28
CA ASP A 60 -19.66 8.02 -6.19
C ASP A 60 -19.86 6.56 -6.58
N GLU A 61 -19.18 6.06 -7.62
CA GLU A 61 -19.20 4.64 -8.00
C GLU A 61 -18.55 3.75 -6.94
N PHE A 62 -17.45 4.20 -6.33
CA PHE A 62 -16.80 3.48 -5.24
C PHE A 62 -17.71 3.37 -4.02
N TRP A 63 -18.41 4.46 -3.65
CA TRP A 63 -19.38 4.44 -2.54
C TRP A 63 -20.55 3.50 -2.81
N GLU A 64 -21.05 3.49 -4.04
CA GLU A 64 -22.11 2.57 -4.46
C GLU A 64 -21.67 1.11 -4.30
N ASN A 65 -20.49 0.78 -4.79
CA ASN A 65 -19.91 -0.56 -4.68
C ASN A 65 -19.66 -0.95 -3.22
N LEU A 66 -19.10 -0.06 -2.40
CA LEU A 66 -18.83 -0.29 -0.99
C LEU A 66 -20.12 -0.52 -0.18
N LEU A 67 -21.17 0.28 -0.43
CA LEU A 67 -22.47 0.10 0.20
C LEU A 67 -23.18 -1.17 -0.30
N SER A 68 -22.98 -1.55 -1.56
CA SER A 68 -23.53 -2.81 -2.09
C SER A 68 -22.92 -4.03 -1.40
N LEU A 69 -21.62 -4.01 -1.08
CA LEU A 69 -20.96 -5.03 -0.27
C LEU A 69 -21.58 -5.13 1.13
N TYR A 70 -21.77 -3.98 1.78
CA TYR A 70 -22.42 -3.93 3.09
C TYR A 70 -23.85 -4.52 3.07
N ASN A 71 -24.55 -4.38 1.93
CA ASN A 71 -25.87 -4.96 1.71
C ASN A 71 -25.83 -6.43 1.21
N GLY A 72 -24.66 -7.06 1.18
CA GLY A 72 -24.50 -8.48 0.86
C GLY A 72 -24.33 -8.79 -0.63
N LYS A 73 -23.96 -7.83 -1.48
CA LYS A 73 -23.61 -8.10 -2.88
C LYS A 73 -22.39 -9.00 -2.93
N ASP A 74 -22.47 -10.06 -3.73
CA ASP A 74 -21.37 -10.98 -3.97
C ASP A 74 -20.40 -10.37 -4.99
N THR A 75 -19.42 -9.60 -4.49
CA THR A 75 -18.37 -9.00 -5.31
C THR A 75 -17.10 -8.79 -4.47
N VAL A 76 -15.97 -8.56 -5.13
CA VAL A 76 -14.73 -8.14 -4.48
C VAL A 76 -14.46 -6.68 -4.84
N LEU A 77 -14.05 -5.87 -3.86
CA LEU A 77 -13.70 -4.47 -4.06
C LEU A 77 -12.21 -4.24 -3.71
N PRO A 78 -11.33 -4.14 -4.73
CA PRO A 78 -9.90 -3.93 -4.51
C PRO A 78 -9.58 -2.48 -4.18
N ILE A 79 -8.79 -2.27 -3.12
CA ILE A 79 -8.24 -0.98 -2.72
C ILE A 79 -6.72 -1.10 -2.76
N ALA A 80 -6.03 -0.19 -3.46
CA ALA A 80 -4.58 -0.09 -3.40
C ALA A 80 -4.18 1.13 -2.57
N HIS A 81 -3.23 0.95 -1.65
CA HIS A 81 -2.68 2.02 -0.82
C HIS A 81 -1.16 2.05 -0.98
N LEU A 82 -0.70 3.02 -1.77
CA LEU A 82 0.71 3.25 -2.08
C LEU A 82 1.30 4.27 -1.10
N GLY A 83 2.49 4.02 -0.58
CA GLY A 83 3.20 5.00 0.22
C GLY A 83 4.64 4.63 0.57
N ASP A 84 5.12 5.19 1.67
CA ASP A 84 6.51 5.07 2.10
C ASP A 84 6.69 4.14 3.32
N SER A 85 7.59 4.49 4.25
CA SER A 85 7.80 3.76 5.51
C SER A 85 6.55 3.71 6.40
N HIS A 86 5.67 4.72 6.34
CA HIS A 86 4.43 4.75 7.11
C HIS A 86 3.47 3.63 6.70
N ILE A 87 3.53 3.21 5.44
CA ILE A 87 2.75 2.10 4.88
C ILE A 87 3.50 0.76 5.03
N GLN A 88 4.82 0.75 4.85
CA GLN A 88 5.64 -0.47 4.86
C GLN A 88 5.51 -1.27 6.16
N GLY A 89 5.41 -0.57 7.30
CA GLY A 89 5.32 -1.22 8.62
C GLY A 89 4.01 -1.97 8.87
N GLY A 90 2.97 -1.72 8.07
CA GLY A 90 1.66 -2.37 8.18
C GLY A 90 0.79 -1.92 9.35
N PHE A 91 1.31 -1.17 10.35
CA PHE A 91 0.49 -0.75 11.50
C PHE A 91 -0.69 0.15 11.11
N TYR A 92 -0.46 1.08 10.19
CA TYR A 92 -1.49 1.98 9.68
C TYR A 92 -2.46 1.20 8.79
N THR A 93 -1.96 0.63 7.70
CA THR A 93 -2.81 0.01 6.68
C THR A 93 -3.50 -1.26 7.15
N ASN A 94 -2.90 -2.05 8.04
CA ASN A 94 -3.58 -3.23 8.57
C ASN A 94 -4.76 -2.83 9.48
N GLU A 95 -4.67 -1.71 10.22
CA GLU A 95 -5.81 -1.23 11.02
C GLU A 95 -6.98 -0.85 10.11
N THR A 96 -6.72 -0.04 9.07
CA THR A 96 -7.73 0.32 8.05
C THR A 96 -8.31 -0.92 7.38
N MET A 97 -7.43 -1.81 6.89
CA MET A 97 -7.80 -3.06 6.22
C MET A 97 -8.71 -3.91 7.11
N ASN A 98 -8.33 -4.11 8.37
CA ASN A 98 -9.08 -4.96 9.29
C ASN A 98 -10.45 -4.36 9.64
N LEU A 99 -10.53 -3.04 9.81
CA LEU A 99 -11.81 -2.36 10.03
C LEU A 99 -12.71 -2.47 8.80
N LEU A 100 -12.19 -2.21 7.59
CA LEU A 100 -12.95 -2.36 6.35
C LEU A 100 -13.41 -3.81 6.13
N ARG A 101 -12.55 -4.80 6.37
CA ARG A 101 -12.89 -6.22 6.21
C ARG A 101 -13.95 -6.69 7.20
N ARG A 102 -13.93 -6.17 8.42
CA ARG A 102 -14.99 -6.44 9.43
C ARG A 102 -16.34 -5.84 9.02
N THR A 103 -16.34 -4.67 8.40
CA THR A 103 -17.57 -3.94 8.07
C THR A 103 -18.16 -4.35 6.71
N PHE A 104 -17.31 -4.56 5.71
CA PHE A 104 -17.71 -4.75 4.31
C PHE A 104 -17.39 -6.15 3.75
N GLY A 105 -16.92 -7.07 4.59
CA GLY A 105 -16.53 -8.42 4.19
C GLY A 105 -15.05 -8.55 3.85
N ASN A 106 -14.56 -9.78 3.95
CA ASN A 106 -13.15 -10.12 3.83
C ASN A 106 -12.90 -10.99 2.57
N ALA A 107 -12.36 -10.37 1.52
CA ALA A 107 -12.02 -11.04 0.25
C ALA A 107 -10.56 -11.57 0.17
N GLY A 108 -9.83 -11.48 1.28
CA GLY A 108 -8.45 -11.96 1.40
C GLY A 108 -7.48 -10.88 1.86
N ARG A 109 -6.23 -11.29 2.06
CA ARG A 109 -5.17 -10.42 2.59
C ARG A 109 -4.65 -9.41 1.55
N GLY A 110 -4.85 -9.69 0.26
CA GLY A 110 -4.35 -8.83 -0.82
C GLY A 110 -2.84 -8.98 -1.03
N TRP A 111 -2.20 -7.91 -1.51
CA TRP A 111 -0.79 -7.94 -1.91
C TRP A 111 0.12 -8.11 -0.68
N ILE A 112 1.20 -8.90 -0.85
CA ILE A 112 2.25 -9.11 0.15
C ILE A 112 3.65 -9.10 -0.50
N ALA A 113 4.58 -8.40 0.16
CA ALA A 113 5.99 -8.32 -0.23
C ALA A 113 6.85 -9.38 0.44
N PRO A 114 7.89 -9.89 -0.24
CA PRO A 114 8.85 -10.82 0.36
C PRO A 114 9.92 -10.06 1.18
N TYR A 115 9.50 -9.31 2.19
CA TYR A 115 10.39 -8.51 3.05
C TYR A 115 11.45 -9.35 3.77
N ARG A 116 11.08 -10.55 4.27
CA ARG A 116 12.03 -11.41 5.01
C ARG A 116 13.17 -11.94 4.13
N PRO A 117 12.94 -12.53 2.95
CA PRO A 117 14.04 -12.88 2.04
C PRO A 117 14.85 -11.65 1.62
N ALA A 118 14.20 -10.47 1.50
CA ALA A 118 14.87 -9.20 1.22
C ALA A 118 15.64 -8.61 2.41
N ARG A 119 15.56 -9.22 3.60
CA ARG A 119 16.11 -8.73 4.88
C ARG A 119 15.64 -7.33 5.24
N GLU A 120 14.36 -7.07 5.03
CA GLU A 120 13.70 -5.82 5.34
C GLU A 120 12.60 -6.01 6.39
N ASN A 121 12.28 -4.92 7.09
CA ASN A 121 11.14 -4.87 7.98
C ASN A 121 9.84 -4.83 7.17
N GLY A 122 8.78 -5.43 7.68
CA GLY A 122 7.47 -5.43 7.06
C GLY A 122 6.37 -5.75 8.07
N PRO A 123 5.13 -5.90 7.61
CA PRO A 123 3.98 -6.21 8.45
C PRO A 123 4.14 -7.54 9.18
N SER A 124 3.50 -7.68 10.36
CA SER A 124 3.61 -8.88 11.20
C SER A 124 2.53 -9.94 10.92
N ASP A 125 1.51 -9.59 10.15
CA ASP A 125 0.33 -10.40 9.85
C ASP A 125 0.56 -11.43 8.74
N TYR A 126 1.72 -11.41 8.07
CA TYR A 126 2.16 -12.49 7.19
C TYR A 126 3.68 -12.65 7.24
N ARG A 127 4.17 -13.77 6.68
CA ARG A 127 5.60 -14.05 6.50
C ARG A 127 5.80 -14.79 5.19
N ILE A 128 6.89 -14.45 4.49
CA ILE A 128 7.39 -15.23 3.36
C ILE A 128 8.77 -15.74 3.76
N PHE A 129 9.03 -17.03 3.57
CA PHE A 129 10.33 -17.66 3.80
C PHE A 129 10.85 -18.26 2.50
N SER A 130 12.15 -18.46 2.42
CA SER A 130 12.81 -19.18 1.35
C SER A 130 14.11 -19.77 1.90
N GLN A 131 14.47 -20.98 1.47
CA GLN A 131 15.77 -21.59 1.80
C GLN A 131 16.91 -20.99 0.98
N VAL A 132 16.61 -20.28 -0.11
CA VAL A 132 17.59 -19.55 -0.91
C VAL A 132 18.27 -18.48 -0.06
N LYS A 133 19.60 -18.56 0.07
CA LYS A 133 20.42 -17.65 0.88
C LYS A 133 20.95 -16.44 0.11
N SER A 134 21.04 -16.53 -1.21
CA SER A 134 21.68 -15.58 -2.13
C SER A 134 20.65 -14.78 -2.94
N TRP A 135 19.83 -13.99 -2.24
CA TRP A 135 18.93 -13.04 -2.90
C TRP A 135 19.62 -11.70 -3.15
N SER A 136 19.66 -11.28 -4.41
CA SER A 136 19.85 -9.87 -4.78
C SER A 136 18.51 -9.16 -4.72
N VAL A 137 18.48 -7.92 -4.20
CA VAL A 137 17.22 -7.21 -3.94
C VAL A 137 17.17 -5.89 -4.72
N GLY A 138 16.22 -5.80 -5.64
CA GLY A 138 15.88 -4.58 -6.37
C GLY A 138 14.93 -3.71 -5.53
N ARG A 139 15.11 -2.38 -5.60
CA ARG A 139 14.32 -1.40 -4.84
C ARG A 139 14.06 -0.16 -5.67
N CYS A 140 12.86 0.40 -5.60
CA CYS A 140 12.57 1.70 -6.23
C CYS A 140 13.32 2.87 -5.55
N THR A 141 13.54 2.81 -4.23
CA THR A 141 14.15 3.91 -3.46
C THR A 141 15.67 3.96 -3.55
N ARG A 142 16.29 2.83 -3.87
CA ARG A 142 17.74 2.67 -4.09
C ARG A 142 17.93 1.74 -5.29
N PRO A 143 17.86 2.25 -6.52
CA PRO A 143 18.18 1.47 -7.70
C PRO A 143 19.68 1.13 -7.65
N GLN A 144 20.04 0.02 -6.98
CA GLN A 144 21.37 -0.56 -7.14
C GLN A 144 21.45 -1.14 -8.55
N SER A 145 22.59 -0.91 -9.21
CA SER A 145 22.85 -1.34 -10.58
C SER A 145 22.55 -2.83 -10.79
N GLY A 146 21.45 -3.13 -11.49
CA GLY A 146 21.21 -4.42 -12.14
C GLY A 146 19.97 -5.21 -11.71
N THR A 147 19.49 -5.10 -10.46
CA THR A 147 18.36 -5.94 -10.01
C THR A 147 17.00 -5.30 -10.26
N PRO A 148 16.12 -5.92 -11.07
CA PRO A 148 14.78 -5.40 -11.33
C PRO A 148 13.90 -5.40 -10.06
N TRP A 149 12.91 -4.51 -10.06
CA TRP A 149 11.86 -4.46 -9.05
C TRP A 149 10.50 -4.35 -9.75
N GLY A 150 9.44 -4.78 -9.06
CA GLY A 150 8.10 -4.90 -9.64
C GLY A 150 7.05 -4.00 -9.01
N LEU A 151 5.77 -4.37 -9.17
CA LEU A 151 4.60 -3.62 -8.67
C LEU A 151 4.62 -3.24 -7.18
N GLY A 152 5.41 -3.93 -6.37
CA GLY A 152 5.59 -3.62 -4.95
C GLY A 152 6.68 -2.59 -4.65
N GLY A 153 7.39 -2.05 -5.66
CA GLY A 153 8.59 -1.23 -5.46
C GLY A 153 9.81 -2.03 -4.98
N MET A 154 9.76 -3.37 -5.07
CA MET A 154 10.86 -4.28 -4.76
C MET A 154 10.88 -5.50 -5.68
N GLY A 155 12.01 -6.22 -5.70
CA GLY A 155 12.15 -7.49 -6.39
C GLY A 155 13.26 -8.34 -5.79
N LEU A 156 13.08 -9.65 -5.85
CA LEU A 156 14.08 -10.64 -5.47
C LEU A 156 14.64 -11.28 -6.72
N GLN A 157 15.96 -11.34 -6.84
CA GLN A 157 16.65 -11.95 -7.96
C GLN A 157 17.63 -13.01 -7.46
N THR A 158 17.66 -14.16 -8.13
CA THR A 158 18.62 -15.24 -7.85
C THR A 158 18.93 -16.03 -9.11
N ASP A 159 20.12 -16.61 -9.18
CA ASP A 159 20.59 -17.50 -10.25
C ASP A 159 20.55 -18.99 -9.83
N VAL A 160 20.14 -19.29 -8.60
CA VAL A 160 20.04 -20.66 -8.10
C VAL A 160 18.97 -21.46 -8.87
N ALA A 161 19.23 -22.75 -9.05
CA ALA A 161 18.36 -23.62 -9.87
C ALA A 161 17.07 -24.06 -9.16
N THR A 162 17.13 -24.23 -7.84
CA THR A 162 15.99 -24.66 -7.01
C THR A 162 15.58 -23.51 -6.13
N ILE A 163 14.35 -23.04 -6.32
CA ILE A 163 13.81 -21.86 -5.66
C ILE A 163 12.54 -22.27 -4.94
N ASP A 164 12.41 -21.85 -3.69
CA ASP A 164 11.26 -22.13 -2.84
C ASP A 164 10.72 -20.83 -2.21
N PHE A 165 9.41 -20.82 -1.97
CA PHE A 165 8.77 -19.85 -1.09
C PHE A 165 7.78 -20.55 -0.17
N THR A 166 7.85 -20.26 1.14
CA THR A 166 6.77 -20.58 2.09
C THR A 166 6.04 -19.28 2.44
N ILE A 167 4.78 -19.19 2.05
CA ILE A 167 3.89 -18.06 2.34
C ILE A 167 3.01 -18.45 3.52
N ALA A 168 3.06 -17.70 4.63
CA ALA A 168 2.25 -17.96 5.81
C ALA A 168 1.55 -16.69 6.30
N VAL A 169 0.27 -16.80 6.68
CA VAL A 169 -0.53 -15.72 7.26
C VAL A 169 -0.77 -15.94 8.76
N ASN A 170 -0.66 -14.87 9.54
CA ASN A 170 -0.77 -14.89 11.00
C ASN A 170 -2.10 -14.32 11.51
N GLY A 171 -2.85 -13.55 10.70
CA GLY A 171 -4.16 -13.03 11.12
C GLY A 171 -5.22 -14.13 11.18
N ALA A 172 -6.06 -14.12 12.21
CA ALA A 172 -7.02 -15.21 12.48
C ALA A 172 -7.94 -15.51 11.27
N ASP A 173 -8.33 -14.47 10.52
CA ASP A 173 -9.26 -14.58 9.38
C ASP A 173 -8.56 -14.47 8.00
N ASP A 174 -7.24 -14.64 7.94
CA ASP A 174 -6.43 -14.47 6.72
C ASP A 174 -6.19 -15.76 5.92
N ASP A 175 -7.08 -16.75 6.02
CA ASP A 175 -7.02 -17.90 5.13
C ASP A 175 -7.14 -17.50 3.65
N PHE A 176 -6.64 -18.35 2.75
CA PHE A 176 -6.68 -18.10 1.32
C PHE A 176 -6.85 -19.39 0.52
N THR A 177 -7.49 -19.27 -0.63
CA THR A 177 -7.75 -20.34 -1.61
C THR A 177 -7.17 -20.00 -2.97
N GLN A 178 -6.74 -18.75 -3.19
CA GLN A 178 -6.14 -18.30 -4.42
C GLN A 178 -4.91 -17.43 -4.14
N VAL A 179 -3.84 -17.70 -4.87
CA VAL A 179 -2.59 -16.92 -4.83
C VAL A 179 -2.22 -16.48 -6.23
N LEU A 180 -1.94 -15.20 -6.41
CA LEU A 180 -1.27 -14.67 -7.60
C LEU A 180 0.19 -14.39 -7.27
N MET A 181 1.14 -14.90 -8.03
CA MET A 181 2.56 -14.60 -7.91
C MET A 181 3.02 -13.78 -9.11
N TYR A 182 3.67 -12.65 -8.85
CA TYR A 182 4.22 -11.79 -9.90
C TYR A 182 5.70 -12.09 -10.07
N ARG A 183 6.11 -12.55 -11.26
CA ARG A 183 7.50 -12.87 -11.56
C ARG A 183 7.94 -12.27 -12.90
N GLY A 184 9.24 -12.14 -13.09
CA GLY A 184 9.80 -11.73 -14.38
C GLY A 184 9.47 -12.76 -15.45
N GLU A 185 9.35 -12.32 -16.70
CA GLU A 185 9.01 -13.18 -17.84
C GLU A 185 9.81 -14.49 -17.87
N TYR A 186 11.11 -14.41 -17.66
CA TYR A 186 12.05 -15.53 -17.73
C TYR A 186 12.31 -16.20 -16.37
N ALA A 187 11.62 -15.80 -15.31
CA ALA A 187 11.73 -16.45 -14.02
C ALA A 187 11.03 -17.82 -14.06
N ARG A 188 11.56 -18.79 -13.30
CA ARG A 188 10.97 -20.14 -13.25
C ARG A 188 9.55 -20.11 -12.71
N PRO A 189 8.57 -20.75 -13.38
CA PRO A 189 7.26 -20.96 -12.78
C PRO A 189 7.39 -21.88 -11.56
N MET A 190 6.40 -21.80 -10.68
CA MET A 190 6.38 -22.57 -9.44
C MET A 190 5.11 -23.41 -9.36
N LEU A 191 5.13 -24.44 -8.51
CA LEU A 191 3.98 -25.29 -8.21
C LEU A 191 3.76 -25.40 -6.70
N PRO A 192 2.50 -25.52 -6.23
CA PRO A 192 2.17 -25.86 -4.86
C PRO A 192 2.75 -27.22 -4.44
N GLU A 193 3.47 -27.25 -3.34
CA GLU A 193 4.02 -28.48 -2.76
C GLU A 193 2.99 -29.15 -1.84
N GLY A 194 2.73 -30.44 -2.06
CA GLY A 194 1.90 -31.26 -1.15
C GLY A 194 0.38 -31.03 -1.23
N ILE A 195 -0.11 -30.22 -2.16
CA ILE A 195 -1.56 -29.95 -2.33
C ILE A 195 -2.10 -30.72 -3.53
N ARG A 196 -2.91 -31.75 -3.27
CA ARG A 196 -3.60 -32.51 -4.33
C ARG A 196 -4.67 -31.65 -4.99
N ASN A 197 -4.88 -31.80 -6.30
CA ASN A 197 -5.90 -31.08 -7.08
C ASN A 197 -5.78 -29.55 -7.09
N ALA A 198 -4.63 -28.99 -6.70
CA ALA A 198 -4.36 -27.57 -6.95
C ALA A 198 -4.28 -27.32 -8.46
N ARG A 199 -5.00 -26.31 -8.94
CA ARG A 199 -4.93 -25.89 -10.35
C ARG A 199 -3.95 -24.74 -10.47
N THR A 200 -3.11 -24.79 -11.49
CA THR A 200 -2.14 -23.72 -11.77
C THR A 200 -2.32 -23.21 -13.19
N ALA A 201 -2.15 -21.91 -13.37
CA ALA A 201 -2.12 -21.26 -14.67
C ALA A 201 -1.09 -20.13 -14.64
N TRP A 202 -0.52 -19.75 -15.76
CA TRP A 202 0.31 -18.56 -15.86
C TRP A 202 0.03 -17.81 -17.15
N GLY A 203 0.12 -16.48 -17.08
CA GLY A 203 -0.17 -15.63 -18.22
C GLY A 203 0.52 -14.28 -18.09
N LYS A 204 0.58 -13.58 -19.22
CA LYS A 204 1.01 -12.19 -19.27
C LYS A 204 -0.20 -11.30 -19.44
N ASP A 205 -0.13 -10.12 -18.85
CA ASP A 205 -1.09 -9.05 -19.11
C ASP A 205 -0.51 -8.10 -20.17
N THR A 206 -1.34 -7.66 -21.10
CA THR A 206 -0.92 -6.73 -22.17
C THR A 206 -0.44 -5.39 -21.62
N TYR A 207 -0.96 -4.96 -20.47
CA TYR A 207 -0.53 -3.75 -19.79
C TYR A 207 0.78 -3.94 -19.03
N ALA A 208 1.20 -5.15 -18.67
CA ALA A 208 2.48 -5.40 -17.98
C ALA A 208 3.26 -6.55 -18.65
N PRO A 209 3.74 -6.37 -19.90
CA PRO A 209 4.31 -7.44 -20.71
C PRO A 209 5.65 -7.98 -20.17
N ASP A 210 6.30 -7.25 -19.26
CA ASP A 210 7.55 -7.65 -18.63
C ASP A 210 7.34 -8.51 -17.36
N LEU A 211 6.08 -8.76 -16.99
CA LEU A 211 5.68 -9.67 -15.93
C LEU A 211 4.92 -10.87 -16.46
N THR A 212 5.12 -12.00 -15.78
CA THR A 212 4.23 -13.15 -15.83
C THR A 212 3.55 -13.30 -14.47
N VAL A 213 2.25 -13.53 -14.48
CA VAL A 213 1.45 -13.80 -13.28
C VAL A 213 1.12 -15.29 -13.23
N ASP A 214 1.60 -15.96 -12.20
CA ASP A 214 1.22 -17.35 -11.91
C ASP A 214 0.02 -17.33 -10.96
N SER A 215 -1.04 -18.05 -11.31
CA SER A 215 -2.27 -18.19 -10.55
C SER A 215 -2.35 -19.59 -9.96
N PHE A 216 -2.51 -19.68 -8.65
CA PHE A 216 -2.67 -20.92 -7.89
C PHE A 216 -4.08 -20.96 -7.32
N PHE A 217 -4.86 -21.99 -7.66
CA PHE A 217 -6.18 -22.25 -7.09
C PHE A 217 -6.10 -23.49 -6.22
N LEU A 218 -6.36 -23.33 -4.94
CA LEU A 218 -6.28 -24.36 -3.91
C LEU A 218 -7.68 -24.92 -3.66
N PRO A 219 -7.83 -26.25 -3.49
CA PRO A 219 -9.13 -26.88 -3.26
C PRO A 219 -9.72 -26.55 -1.88
N GLU A 220 -8.87 -26.19 -0.92
CA GLU A 220 -9.24 -25.88 0.45
C GLU A 220 -8.55 -24.59 0.91
N ALA A 221 -9.16 -23.91 1.88
CA ALA A 221 -8.58 -22.72 2.47
C ALA A 221 -7.36 -23.10 3.33
N VAL A 222 -6.22 -22.45 3.05
CA VAL A 222 -4.97 -22.68 3.78
C VAL A 222 -4.50 -21.41 4.44
N ARG A 223 -3.60 -21.57 5.40
CA ARG A 223 -2.88 -20.47 6.07
C ARG A 223 -1.38 -20.48 5.77
N GLU A 224 -0.88 -21.58 5.22
CA GLU A 224 0.47 -21.74 4.74
C GLU A 224 0.43 -22.38 3.34
N LEU A 225 1.21 -21.86 2.42
CA LEU A 225 1.43 -22.43 1.08
C LEU A 225 2.93 -22.50 0.82
N ARG A 226 3.41 -23.69 0.43
CA ARG A 226 4.77 -23.90 -0.06
C ARG A 226 4.76 -23.98 -1.57
N LEU A 227 5.65 -23.23 -2.19
CA LEU A 227 5.87 -23.19 -3.63
C LEU A 227 7.28 -23.67 -3.93
N GLN A 228 7.42 -24.52 -4.94
CA GLN A 228 8.70 -25.00 -5.45
C GLN A 228 8.81 -24.67 -6.95
N SER A 229 9.98 -24.23 -7.41
CA SER A 229 10.23 -24.03 -8.84
C SER A 229 10.22 -25.35 -9.60
N VAL A 230 9.64 -25.36 -10.81
CA VAL A 230 9.73 -26.52 -11.71
C VAL A 230 11.16 -26.75 -12.23
N SER A 231 11.45 -27.97 -12.69
CA SER A 231 12.72 -28.29 -13.33
C SER A 231 12.92 -27.43 -14.59
N ARG A 232 14.19 -27.15 -14.95
CA ARG A 232 14.52 -26.37 -16.15
C ARG A 232 14.00 -27.04 -17.45
N SER A 233 13.91 -28.36 -17.47
CA SER A 233 13.36 -29.14 -18.59
C SER A 233 11.85 -28.98 -18.77
N GLU A 234 11.16 -28.51 -17.73
CA GLU A 234 9.69 -28.33 -17.70
C GLU A 234 9.31 -26.85 -17.81
N ALA A 235 10.31 -25.95 -17.77
CA ALA A 235 10.12 -24.52 -17.95
C ALA A 235 10.17 -24.13 -19.45
N PRO A 236 9.51 -23.03 -19.86
CA PRO A 236 9.62 -22.53 -21.23
C PRO A 236 11.09 -22.32 -21.67
N THR A 237 11.40 -22.60 -22.94
CA THR A 237 12.76 -22.57 -23.52
C THR A 237 13.47 -21.20 -23.44
N SER A 238 12.75 -20.12 -23.10
CA SER A 238 13.28 -18.77 -22.92
C SER A 238 13.81 -18.45 -21.52
N VAL A 239 13.83 -19.40 -20.57
CA VAL A 239 14.46 -19.18 -19.24
C VAL A 239 15.98 -19.05 -19.39
N THR A 240 16.46 -17.81 -19.53
CA THR A 240 17.89 -17.45 -19.50
C THR A 240 18.14 -16.36 -18.46
N GLY A 241 19.15 -16.57 -17.62
CA GLY A 241 19.58 -15.60 -16.59
C GLY A 241 19.01 -15.86 -15.20
N ALA A 242 19.07 -14.83 -14.35
CA ALA A 242 18.59 -14.87 -12.97
C ALA A 242 17.07 -14.69 -12.89
N SER A 243 16.40 -15.53 -12.09
CA SER A 243 14.94 -15.48 -11.86
C SER A 243 14.58 -14.32 -10.95
N CYS A 244 13.59 -13.52 -11.35
CA CYS A 244 13.09 -12.38 -10.58
C CYS A 244 11.66 -12.60 -10.08
N TYR A 245 11.41 -12.33 -8.80
CA TYR A 245 10.09 -12.44 -8.15
C TYR A 245 9.72 -11.14 -7.45
N TYR A 246 8.47 -10.70 -7.56
CA TYR A 246 8.01 -9.36 -7.18
C TYR A 246 6.92 -9.34 -6.11
N GLY A 247 6.54 -10.50 -5.57
CA GLY A 247 5.57 -10.65 -4.48
C GLY A 247 4.35 -11.45 -4.88
N PHE A 248 3.34 -11.42 -4.01
CA PHE A 248 2.15 -12.25 -4.12
C PHE A 248 0.87 -11.44 -3.83
N SER A 249 -0.29 -11.91 -4.26
CA SER A 249 -1.60 -11.45 -3.79
C SER A 249 -2.43 -12.64 -3.34
N LEU A 250 -3.00 -12.56 -2.14
CA LEU A 250 -3.75 -13.66 -1.52
C LEU A 250 -5.26 -13.33 -1.48
N PHE A 251 -6.07 -14.24 -1.99
CA PHE A 251 -7.53 -14.14 -2.04
C PHE A 251 -8.16 -15.41 -1.46
N ASN A 252 -9.38 -15.30 -0.95
CA ASN A 252 -10.09 -16.40 -0.29
C ASN A 252 -11.40 -16.82 -0.98
N GLY A 253 -11.73 -16.19 -2.11
CA GLY A 253 -12.94 -16.46 -2.89
C GLY A 253 -14.25 -15.99 -2.23
N ARG A 254 -14.18 -15.22 -1.13
CA ARG A 254 -15.35 -14.62 -0.47
C ARG A 254 -15.56 -13.19 -0.95
N PRO A 255 -16.80 -12.68 -0.94
CA PRO A 255 -17.05 -11.27 -1.22
C PRO A 255 -16.49 -10.36 -0.12
N GLY A 256 -16.16 -9.13 -0.51
CA GLY A 256 -15.73 -8.09 0.40
C GLY A 256 -14.57 -7.24 -0.11
N VAL A 257 -13.90 -6.58 0.81
CA VAL A 257 -12.74 -5.73 0.51
C VAL A 257 -11.47 -6.58 0.45
N VAL A 258 -10.64 -6.31 -0.56
CA VAL A 258 -9.23 -6.73 -0.60
C VAL A 258 -8.35 -5.49 -0.60
N TYR A 259 -7.37 -5.44 0.31
CA TYR A 259 -6.56 -4.23 0.55
C TYR A 259 -5.09 -4.49 0.23
N HIS A 260 -4.58 -3.84 -0.80
CA HIS A 260 -3.19 -3.94 -1.25
C HIS A 260 -2.37 -2.78 -0.67
N ALA A 261 -1.65 -3.02 0.43
CA ALA A 261 -0.78 -2.03 1.04
C ALA A 261 0.65 -2.14 0.49
N ILE A 262 1.12 -1.11 -0.23
CA ILE A 262 2.44 -1.06 -0.87
C ILE A 262 3.24 0.10 -0.29
N GLY A 263 4.14 -0.21 0.64
CA GLY A 263 5.00 0.78 1.27
C GLY A 263 6.48 0.46 1.06
N ARG A 264 7.26 1.48 0.73
CA ARG A 264 8.73 1.38 0.59
C ARG A 264 9.42 2.48 1.39
N ASN A 265 10.28 2.10 2.31
CA ASN A 265 10.97 3.02 3.21
C ASN A 265 11.81 4.05 2.42
N GLY A 266 11.57 5.33 2.72
CA GLY A 266 12.20 6.46 2.05
C GLY A 266 11.65 6.74 0.65
N ALA A 267 10.49 6.19 0.30
CA ALA A 267 9.89 6.43 -1.00
C ALA A 267 9.30 7.84 -1.13
N THR A 268 9.34 8.32 -2.37
CA THR A 268 8.82 9.59 -2.84
C THR A 268 8.08 9.34 -4.15
N TYR A 269 7.26 10.29 -4.61
CA TYR A 269 6.60 10.22 -5.91
C TYR A 269 7.60 9.90 -7.03
N SER A 270 8.75 10.57 -7.06
CA SER A 270 9.79 10.36 -8.09
C SER A 270 10.30 8.93 -8.16
N GLN A 271 10.46 8.23 -7.03
CA GLN A 271 10.97 6.86 -7.02
C GLN A 271 9.96 5.84 -7.54
N TYR A 272 8.66 6.11 -7.39
CA TYR A 272 7.60 5.28 -7.99
C TYR A 272 7.29 5.68 -9.45
N THR A 273 7.64 6.89 -9.88
CA THR A 273 7.22 7.43 -11.17
C THR A 273 7.99 6.78 -12.33
N SER A 274 7.38 5.76 -12.92
CA SER A 274 7.77 5.22 -14.23
C SER A 274 6.57 4.54 -14.87
N GLU A 275 6.50 4.55 -16.20
CA GLU A 275 5.43 3.84 -16.91
C GLU A 275 5.42 2.35 -16.55
N ARG A 276 6.62 1.75 -16.47
CA ARG A 276 6.80 0.35 -16.07
C ARG A 276 6.12 0.06 -14.73
N PHE A 277 6.41 0.85 -13.70
CA PHE A 277 5.82 0.63 -12.38
C PHE A 277 4.30 0.78 -12.39
N VAL A 278 3.78 1.87 -12.95
CA VAL A 278 2.33 2.15 -12.92
C VAL A 278 1.54 1.10 -13.71
N ARG A 279 2.09 0.65 -14.84
CA ARG A 279 1.54 -0.46 -15.63
C ARG A 279 1.45 -1.75 -14.81
N GLN A 280 2.51 -2.10 -14.08
CA GLN A 280 2.50 -3.29 -13.21
C GLN A 280 1.59 -3.12 -11.99
N LEU A 281 1.51 -1.92 -11.40
CA LEU A 281 0.59 -1.61 -10.31
C LEU A 281 -0.87 -1.80 -10.76
N SER A 282 -1.17 -1.52 -12.03
CA SER A 282 -2.52 -1.69 -12.60
C SER A 282 -3.02 -3.14 -12.65
N LEU A 283 -2.15 -4.13 -12.45
CA LEU A 283 -2.53 -5.55 -12.32
C LEU A 283 -3.31 -5.85 -11.04
N LEU A 284 -3.26 -4.94 -10.06
CA LEU A 284 -4.06 -5.07 -8.85
C LEU A 284 -5.53 -4.67 -9.07
N GLU A 285 -5.84 -4.06 -10.22
CA GLU A 285 -7.18 -3.59 -10.60
C GLU A 285 -7.91 -2.82 -9.48
N PRO A 286 -7.27 -1.81 -8.87
CA PRO A 286 -7.89 -1.08 -7.77
C PRO A 286 -9.13 -0.30 -8.23
N ALA A 287 -10.22 -0.38 -7.46
CA ALA A 287 -11.34 0.56 -7.60
C ALA A 287 -10.92 1.96 -7.15
N ILE A 288 -10.10 2.04 -6.10
CA ILE A 288 -9.42 3.28 -5.68
C ILE A 288 -7.94 3.07 -5.41
N LEU A 289 -7.13 4.07 -5.77
CA LEU A 289 -5.70 4.16 -5.45
C LEU A 289 -5.47 5.30 -4.45
N ILE A 290 -5.20 4.93 -3.20
CA ILE A 290 -4.83 5.85 -2.12
C ILE A 290 -3.31 6.06 -2.17
N ILE A 291 -2.85 7.31 -2.19
CA ILE A 291 -1.42 7.65 -2.27
C ILE A 291 -1.00 8.48 -1.04
N SER A 292 -0.21 7.86 -0.16
CA SER A 292 0.35 8.44 1.06
C SER A 292 1.85 8.64 0.97
N LEU A 293 2.24 9.81 0.46
CA LEU A 293 3.60 10.28 0.27
C LEU A 293 3.67 11.78 0.64
N GLY A 294 4.87 12.36 0.65
CA GLY A 294 5.09 13.77 1.02
C GLY A 294 5.95 13.94 2.28
N THR A 295 6.04 12.92 3.14
CA THR A 295 6.94 12.97 4.31
C THR A 295 8.40 13.08 3.86
N ASN A 296 8.86 12.18 2.99
CA ASN A 296 10.26 12.18 2.54
C ASN A 296 10.58 13.37 1.63
N GLU A 297 9.61 13.83 0.84
CA GLU A 297 9.76 15.01 -0.02
C GLU A 297 9.91 16.31 0.79
N SER A 298 9.20 16.42 1.91
CA SER A 298 9.32 17.55 2.85
C SER A 298 10.47 17.40 3.84
N TYR A 299 11.18 16.26 3.83
CA TYR A 299 12.31 16.00 4.73
C TYR A 299 13.62 16.54 4.13
N GLY A 300 13.94 17.80 4.44
CA GLY A 300 15.17 18.45 3.96
C GLY A 300 15.27 19.92 4.37
N THR A 301 16.42 20.56 4.09
CA THR A 301 16.63 21.99 4.38
C THR A 301 16.04 22.92 3.32
N HIS A 302 15.73 22.40 2.13
CA HIS A 302 15.17 23.14 1.00
C HIS A 302 14.01 22.35 0.41
N PHE A 303 12.79 22.73 0.79
CA PHE A 303 11.57 22.23 0.18
C PHE A 303 11.06 23.24 -0.86
N SER A 304 10.46 22.74 -1.94
CA SER A 304 9.89 23.52 -3.02
C SER A 304 8.54 22.91 -3.37
N ALA A 305 7.45 23.60 -3.02
CA ALA A 305 6.10 23.14 -3.26
C ALA A 305 5.82 22.93 -4.76
N SER A 306 6.36 23.79 -5.62
CA SER A 306 6.22 23.68 -7.08
C SER A 306 6.92 22.44 -7.65
N ASP A 307 8.16 22.17 -7.23
CA ASP A 307 8.89 20.97 -7.64
C ASP A 307 8.22 19.70 -7.11
N PHE A 308 7.72 19.76 -5.88
CA PHE A 308 6.98 18.67 -5.27
C PHE A 308 5.73 18.34 -6.08
N ILE A 309 4.88 19.33 -6.37
CA ILE A 309 3.65 19.12 -7.15
C ILE A 309 3.92 18.71 -8.59
N THR A 310 5.04 19.14 -9.19
CA THR A 310 5.47 18.61 -10.49
C THR A 310 5.69 17.09 -10.44
N ARG A 311 6.21 16.56 -9.32
CA ARG A 311 6.43 15.11 -9.13
C ARG A 311 5.11 14.39 -8.85
N VAL A 312 4.22 14.98 -8.05
CA VAL A 312 2.85 14.48 -7.82
C VAL A 312 2.14 14.34 -9.16
N ASP A 313 2.13 15.40 -9.97
CA ASP A 313 1.44 15.42 -11.26
C ASP A 313 1.95 14.34 -12.20
N ARG A 314 3.27 14.19 -12.34
CA ARG A 314 3.84 13.14 -13.20
C ARG A 314 3.34 11.74 -12.83
N PHE A 315 3.28 11.41 -11.54
CA PHE A 315 2.75 10.11 -11.11
C PHE A 315 1.25 10.00 -11.39
N VAL A 316 0.46 11.01 -11.02
CA VAL A 316 -0.99 11.05 -11.21
C VAL A 316 -1.37 10.91 -12.69
N ARG A 317 -0.68 11.61 -13.60
CA ARG A 317 -0.94 11.50 -15.05
C ARG A 317 -0.66 10.10 -15.58
N LEU A 318 0.39 9.43 -15.11
CA LEU A 318 0.66 8.04 -15.47
C LEU A 318 -0.42 7.10 -14.91
N ALA A 319 -0.84 7.31 -13.65
CA ALA A 319 -1.88 6.52 -13.02
C ALA A 319 -3.21 6.65 -13.79
N GLN A 320 -3.65 7.87 -14.11
CA GLN A 320 -4.85 8.13 -14.91
C GLN A 320 -4.77 7.52 -16.31
N ARG A 321 -3.59 7.53 -16.94
CA ARG A 321 -3.37 6.93 -18.27
C ARG A 321 -3.54 5.41 -18.26
N TYR A 322 -2.95 4.73 -17.27
CA TYR A 322 -2.86 3.26 -17.26
C TYR A 322 -3.93 2.58 -16.39
N MET A 323 -4.62 3.35 -15.54
CA MET A 323 -5.73 2.92 -14.69
C MET A 323 -6.92 3.89 -14.83
N PRO A 324 -7.53 4.02 -16.03
CA PRO A 324 -8.58 5.02 -16.28
C PRO A 324 -9.87 4.79 -15.50
N LEU A 325 -10.09 3.58 -14.97
CA LEU A 325 -11.26 3.20 -14.17
C LEU A 325 -10.98 3.27 -12.65
N THR A 326 -9.78 3.67 -12.23
CA THR A 326 -9.41 3.77 -10.82
C THR A 326 -9.52 5.22 -10.38
N THR A 327 -10.30 5.47 -9.32
CA THR A 327 -10.33 6.80 -8.69
C THR A 327 -9.11 6.99 -7.79
N ILE A 328 -8.42 8.13 -7.91
CA ILE A 328 -7.23 8.45 -7.11
C ILE A 328 -7.64 9.26 -5.87
N VAL A 329 -7.13 8.84 -4.71
CA VAL A 329 -7.25 9.57 -3.44
C VAL A 329 -5.85 9.96 -2.97
N LEU A 330 -5.53 11.25 -2.98
CA LEU A 330 -4.28 11.75 -2.41
C LEU A 330 -4.42 11.88 -0.89
N THR A 331 -3.35 11.64 -0.14
CA THR A 331 -3.35 11.92 1.30
C THR A 331 -2.26 12.91 1.66
N THR A 332 -2.56 13.87 2.50
CA THR A 332 -1.55 14.78 3.06
C THR A 332 -0.68 14.05 4.09
N PRO A 333 0.63 14.35 4.21
CA PRO A 333 1.45 13.82 5.29
C PRO A 333 1.07 14.44 6.65
N ALA A 334 1.12 13.66 7.73
CA ALA A 334 0.96 14.18 9.10
C ALA A 334 2.26 14.81 9.62
N GLU A 335 2.15 15.65 10.65
CA GLU A 335 3.31 16.40 11.19
C GLU A 335 4.47 15.51 11.64
N ASN A 336 5.70 16.00 11.43
CA ASN A 336 6.91 15.36 11.94
C ASN A 336 7.93 16.40 12.41
N TYR A 337 8.95 15.91 13.11
CA TYR A 337 10.12 16.70 13.49
C TYR A 337 11.31 16.44 12.56
N LEU A 338 12.15 17.46 12.40
CA LEU A 338 13.50 17.34 11.87
C LEU A 338 14.48 17.14 13.03
N ALA A 339 15.41 16.20 12.88
CA ALA A 339 16.51 16.04 13.81
C ALA A 339 17.49 17.23 13.70
N ALA A 340 17.65 17.98 14.79
CA ALA A 340 18.59 19.09 14.89
C ALA A 340 19.84 18.66 15.68
N ARG A 341 21.01 19.21 15.34
CA ARG A 341 22.24 19.00 16.09
C ARG A 341 22.80 20.36 16.52
N THR A 342 22.94 20.55 17.82
CA THR A 342 23.59 21.72 18.40
C THR A 342 25.00 21.34 18.82
N THR A 343 26.01 21.91 18.17
CA THR A 343 27.42 21.69 18.50
C THR A 343 27.94 22.87 19.30
N VAL A 344 28.34 22.62 20.55
CA VAL A 344 28.94 23.62 21.44
C VAL A 344 30.42 23.29 21.61
N THR A 345 31.30 24.18 21.15
CA THR A 345 32.76 24.04 21.29
C THR A 345 33.26 24.99 22.37
N ARG A 346 33.80 24.44 23.46
CA ARG A 346 34.42 25.22 24.55
C ARG A 346 35.93 25.06 24.50
N ARG A 347 36.66 26.18 24.52
CA ARG A 347 38.13 26.19 24.65
C ARG A 347 38.50 26.59 26.07
N ALA A 348 39.24 25.73 26.77
CA ALA A 348 39.75 26.05 28.10
C ALA A 348 40.84 27.15 27.99
N LYS A 349 40.74 28.21 28.80
CA LYS A 349 41.81 29.21 28.97
C LYS A 349 42.82 28.69 30.01
N GLY A 350 44.07 28.46 29.59
CA GLY A 350 45.17 28.00 30.46
C GLY A 350 46.39 27.50 29.65
N LYS A 351 47.51 27.21 30.34
CA LYS A 351 48.79 26.77 29.72
C LYS A 351 48.68 25.48 28.89
N LYS A 352 47.67 24.63 29.15
CA LYS A 352 47.29 23.48 28.30
C LYS A 352 45.99 23.81 27.58
N ARG A 353 46.08 24.21 26.31
CA ARG A 353 44.92 24.47 25.44
C ARG A 353 44.16 23.16 25.22
N ARG A 354 42.98 23.00 25.83
CA ARG A 354 42.07 21.87 25.59
C ARG A 354 40.77 22.39 24.99
N THR A 355 40.40 21.83 23.84
CA THR A 355 39.10 22.08 23.19
C THR A 355 38.17 20.92 23.52
N THR A 356 36.98 21.21 24.04
CA THR A 356 35.92 20.23 24.26
C THR A 356 34.74 20.57 23.36
N THR A 357 34.32 19.62 22.54
CA THR A 357 33.15 19.74 21.67
C THR A 357 32.04 18.86 22.22
N THR A 358 30.86 19.45 22.48
CA THR A 358 29.64 18.73 22.90
C THR A 358 28.61 18.84 21.79
N VAL A 359 28.06 17.71 21.35
CA VAL A 359 26.98 17.68 20.36
C VAL A 359 25.70 17.22 21.05
N THR A 360 24.71 18.09 21.13
CA THR A 360 23.38 17.79 21.65
C THR A 360 22.42 17.56 20.48
N ARG A 361 21.65 16.48 20.51
CA ARG A 361 20.55 16.26 19.56
C ARG A 361 19.28 16.94 20.08
N GLY A 362 18.67 17.75 19.24
CA GLY A 362 17.35 18.34 19.45
C GLY A 362 16.40 17.97 18.32
N TYR A 363 15.18 18.46 18.40
CA TYR A 363 14.16 18.28 17.37
C TYR A 363 13.46 19.61 17.12
N THR A 364 13.28 19.96 15.86
CA THR A 364 12.55 21.16 15.43
C THR A 364 11.39 20.72 14.55
N ARG A 365 10.21 21.35 14.72
CA ARG A 365 9.04 21.06 13.88
C ARG A 365 9.41 21.21 12.40
N ASN A 366 9.01 20.23 11.58
CA ASN A 366 9.18 20.33 10.13
C ASN A 366 8.08 21.22 9.56
N VAL A 367 8.38 22.48 9.23
CA VAL A 367 7.38 23.39 8.64
C VAL A 367 7.01 22.98 7.22
N HIS A 368 7.93 22.36 6.48
CA HIS A 368 7.73 21.94 5.09
C HIS A 368 6.65 20.87 4.94
N VAL A 369 6.35 20.11 5.99
CA VAL A 369 5.28 19.10 5.93
C VAL A 369 3.90 19.74 5.81
N GLY A 370 3.71 20.92 6.42
CA GLY A 370 2.50 21.72 6.26
C GLY A 370 2.40 22.33 4.86
N GLU A 371 3.52 22.85 4.33
CA GLU A 371 3.60 23.34 2.95
C GLU A 371 3.30 22.23 1.93
N ALA A 372 3.78 21.01 2.17
CA ALA A 372 3.47 19.85 1.34
C ALA A 372 2.00 19.43 1.43
N ALA A 373 1.41 19.47 2.63
CA ALA A 373 -0.01 19.18 2.83
C ALA A 373 -0.91 20.18 2.09
N GLU A 374 -0.65 21.47 2.24
CA GLU A 374 -1.35 22.55 1.52
C GLU A 374 -1.22 22.39 0.01
N ALA A 375 -0.01 22.15 -0.49
CA ALA A 375 0.22 21.93 -1.91
C ALA A 375 -0.56 20.72 -2.48
N ILE A 376 -0.67 19.62 -1.71
CA ILE A 376 -1.48 18.45 -2.11
C ILE A 376 -2.97 18.81 -2.16
N LEU A 377 -3.48 19.54 -1.16
CA LEU A 377 -4.88 19.95 -1.10
C LEU A 377 -5.24 20.85 -2.28
N ASP A 378 -4.40 21.85 -2.58
CA ASP A 378 -4.58 22.76 -3.71
C ASP A 378 -4.52 22.03 -5.05
N TYR A 379 -3.54 21.11 -5.20
CA TYR A 379 -3.43 20.29 -6.39
C TYR A 379 -4.65 19.38 -6.57
N ALA A 380 -5.10 18.71 -5.51
CA ALA A 380 -6.27 17.85 -5.55
C ALA A 380 -7.53 18.63 -5.90
N ALA A 381 -7.72 19.83 -5.35
CA ALA A 381 -8.84 20.69 -5.69
C ALA A 381 -8.81 21.14 -7.16
N ARG A 382 -7.64 21.58 -7.66
CA ARG A 382 -7.46 22.05 -9.04
C ARG A 382 -7.66 20.93 -10.07
N GLU A 383 -7.05 19.78 -9.84
CA GLU A 383 -7.17 18.60 -10.71
C GLU A 383 -8.42 17.77 -10.38
N GLY A 384 -9.22 18.23 -9.40
CA GLY A 384 -10.41 17.61 -8.83
C GLY A 384 -10.29 16.11 -8.64
N LEU A 385 -9.28 15.76 -7.85
CA LEU A 385 -9.04 14.46 -7.26
C LEU A 385 -9.61 14.45 -5.84
N ALA A 386 -9.91 13.27 -5.34
CA ALA A 386 -10.27 13.12 -3.93
C ALA A 386 -9.03 13.27 -3.03
N CYS A 387 -9.23 13.77 -1.81
CA CYS A 387 -8.16 13.94 -0.83
C CYS A 387 -8.56 13.52 0.59
N PHE A 388 -7.67 12.82 1.28
CA PHE A 388 -7.72 12.54 2.71
C PHE A 388 -6.72 13.45 3.44
N ASP A 389 -7.24 14.51 4.08
CA ASP A 389 -6.46 15.51 4.81
C ASP A 389 -6.05 15.02 6.21
N LEU A 390 -5.13 14.05 6.25
CA LEU A 390 -4.57 13.56 7.50
C LEU A 390 -3.86 14.67 8.30
N TYR A 391 -3.27 15.67 7.64
CA TYR A 391 -2.58 16.79 8.28
C TYR A 391 -3.57 17.59 9.12
N GLY A 392 -4.66 18.07 8.50
CA GLY A 392 -5.72 18.81 9.16
C GLY A 392 -6.45 17.98 10.21
N MET A 393 -6.81 16.72 9.89
CA MET A 393 -7.49 15.81 10.84
C MET A 393 -6.69 15.53 12.10
N THR A 394 -5.36 15.61 12.03
CA THR A 394 -4.47 15.37 13.16
C THR A 394 -3.98 16.69 13.78
N GLY A 395 -4.73 17.77 13.55
CA GLY A 395 -4.56 19.04 14.23
C GLY A 395 -3.55 19.99 13.59
N GLY A 396 -2.99 19.65 12.43
CA GLY A 396 -2.18 20.51 11.60
C GLY A 396 -1.00 21.15 12.32
N ALA A 397 -0.79 22.44 12.10
CA ALA A 397 0.37 23.15 12.56
C ALA A 397 0.55 23.09 14.09
N GLY A 398 1.68 22.53 14.53
CA GLY A 398 2.01 22.39 15.96
C GLY A 398 1.44 21.14 16.61
N SER A 399 0.76 20.26 15.87
CA SER A 399 0.28 18.99 16.42
C SER A 399 1.40 18.06 16.89
N CYS A 400 2.63 18.25 16.40
CA CYS A 400 3.84 17.55 16.85
C CYS A 400 3.96 17.40 18.39
N GLU A 401 3.65 18.45 19.15
CA GLU A 401 3.74 18.40 20.63
C GLU A 401 2.70 17.48 21.24
N ARG A 402 1.49 17.45 20.66
CA ARG A 402 0.38 16.57 21.10
C ARG A 402 0.66 15.11 20.73
N TRP A 403 1.14 14.86 19.52
CA TRP A 403 1.65 13.54 19.10
C TRP A 403 2.72 13.01 20.08
N GLN A 404 3.64 13.89 20.52
CA GLN A 404 4.68 13.52 21.47
C GLN A 404 4.14 13.31 22.90
N ALA A 405 3.22 14.17 23.36
CA ALA A 405 2.64 14.11 24.70
C ALA A 405 1.82 12.83 24.92
N GLU A 406 1.13 12.35 23.88
CA GLU A 406 0.34 11.12 23.92
C GLU A 406 1.16 9.85 23.59
N GLY A 407 2.48 9.97 23.40
CA GLY A 407 3.34 8.81 23.10
C GLY A 407 3.07 8.18 21.72
N LEU A 408 2.52 8.95 20.79
CA LEU A 408 2.13 8.49 19.46
C LEU A 408 3.26 8.62 18.42
N PHE A 409 4.36 9.30 18.77
CA PHE A 409 5.60 9.27 17.97
C PHE A 409 6.51 8.09 18.33
N SER A 410 7.27 7.62 17.34
CA SER A 410 8.47 6.83 17.55
C SER A 410 9.61 7.72 18.08
N HIS A 411 10.72 7.11 18.50
CA HIS A 411 11.88 7.83 19.01
C HIS A 411 12.41 8.87 18.00
N ASP A 412 12.44 8.57 16.71
CA ASP A 412 12.97 9.48 15.69
C ASP A 412 12.09 10.69 15.40
N ARG A 413 10.84 10.68 15.89
CA ARG A 413 9.83 11.73 15.71
C ARG A 413 9.52 12.09 14.25
N VAL A 414 9.86 11.18 13.34
CA VAL A 414 9.42 11.17 11.94
C VAL A 414 8.36 10.11 11.77
N HIS A 415 8.63 8.93 12.32
CA HIS A 415 7.71 7.81 12.36
C HIS A 415 6.86 7.85 13.62
N TYR A 416 5.76 7.12 13.57
CA TYR A 416 4.80 6.99 14.66
C TYR A 416 5.03 5.68 15.42
N SER A 417 4.56 5.64 16.66
CA SER A 417 4.46 4.38 17.40
C SER A 417 3.39 3.48 16.75
N ALA A 418 3.34 2.20 17.14
CA ALA A 418 2.31 1.30 16.64
C ALA A 418 0.88 1.80 16.97
N SER A 419 0.69 2.44 18.14
CA SER A 419 -0.58 3.09 18.48
C SER A 419 -0.85 4.30 17.60
N GLY A 420 0.15 5.19 17.39
CA GLY A 420 -0.01 6.36 16.52
C GLY A 420 -0.41 5.99 15.09
N TYR A 421 0.18 4.93 14.53
CA TYR A 421 -0.24 4.43 13.21
C TYR A 421 -1.65 3.84 13.20
N ARG A 422 -2.07 3.12 14.26
CA ARG A 422 -3.45 2.62 14.35
C ARG A 422 -4.47 3.75 14.42
N GLU A 423 -4.16 4.84 15.11
CA GLU A 423 -5.03 6.04 15.10
C GLU A 423 -5.19 6.61 13.68
N GLN A 424 -4.12 6.69 12.90
CA GLN A 424 -4.21 7.08 11.47
C GLN A 424 -5.10 6.11 10.68
N GLY A 425 -5.00 4.80 10.95
CA GLY A 425 -5.84 3.78 10.32
C GLY A 425 -7.32 3.92 10.63
N ARG A 426 -7.65 4.20 11.90
CA ARG A 426 -9.02 4.47 12.35
C ARG A 426 -9.57 5.73 11.71
N LEU A 427 -8.77 6.79 11.59
CA LEU A 427 -9.17 8.03 10.91
C LEU A 427 -9.48 7.78 9.42
N LEU A 428 -8.65 7.01 8.71
CA LEU A 428 -8.90 6.68 7.32
C LEU A 428 -10.18 5.85 7.17
N TYR A 429 -10.37 4.81 7.99
CA TYR A 429 -11.62 4.04 8.01
C TYR A 429 -12.84 4.95 8.27
N LYS A 430 -12.75 5.78 9.30
CA LYS A 430 -13.82 6.71 9.69
C LYS A 430 -14.17 7.67 8.56
N ALA A 431 -13.17 8.25 7.90
CA ALA A 431 -13.37 9.15 6.76
C ALA A 431 -14.04 8.44 5.58
N LEU A 432 -13.62 7.21 5.24
CA LEU A 432 -14.23 6.42 4.18
C LEU A 432 -15.71 6.09 4.49
N VAL A 433 -16.01 5.63 5.71
CA VAL A 433 -17.38 5.29 6.09
C VAL A 433 -18.27 6.53 6.19
N ARG A 434 -17.77 7.62 6.76
CA ARG A 434 -18.51 8.88 6.86
C ARG A 434 -18.82 9.44 5.46
N SER A 435 -17.87 9.42 4.54
CA SER A 435 -18.10 9.83 3.15
C SER A 435 -19.11 8.93 2.41
N ALA A 436 -19.10 7.61 2.66
CA ALA A 436 -20.10 6.71 2.11
C ALA A 436 -21.51 6.98 2.66
N LEU A 437 -21.63 7.30 3.95
CA LEU A 437 -22.90 7.72 4.57
C LEU A 437 -23.40 9.05 3.99
N ASP A 438 -22.51 10.02 3.78
CA ASP A 438 -22.84 11.31 3.14
C ASP A 438 -23.33 11.09 1.70
N TYR A 439 -22.70 10.20 0.92
CA TYR A 439 -23.18 9.78 -0.40
C TYR A 439 -24.58 9.14 -0.33
N GLN A 440 -24.81 8.23 0.62
CA GLN A 440 -26.11 7.58 0.80
C GLN A 440 -27.22 8.60 1.12
N GLN A 441 -26.91 9.62 1.92
CA GLN A 441 -27.84 10.72 2.20
C GLN A 441 -28.09 11.59 0.97
N ARG A 442 -27.07 11.89 0.17
CA ARG A 442 -27.22 12.64 -1.08
C ARG A 442 -28.11 11.91 -2.08
N LYS A 443 -27.95 10.59 -2.26
CA LYS A 443 -28.78 9.78 -3.19
C LYS A 443 -30.25 9.63 -2.76
N ARG A 444 -30.57 9.89 -1.48
CA ARG A 444 -31.95 9.84 -0.96
C ARG A 444 -32.71 11.15 -1.13
N LYS A 445 -32.00 12.25 -1.34
CA LYS A 445 -32.58 13.57 -1.66
C LYS A 445 -32.72 13.69 -3.16
#